data_AF-A0A957EUP9-F1
#
_entry.id   AF-A0A957EUP9-F1
#
_cell.length_a   1.000
_cell.length_b   1.000
_cell.length_c   1.000
_cell.angle_alpha   90.00
_cell.angle_beta   90.00
_cell.angle_gamma   90.00
#
_symmetry.space_group_name_H-M   'P 1'
#
loop_
_entity.id
_entity.type
_entity.pdbx_description
1 polymer ?
#
loop_
_entity_poly.entity_id
_entity_poly.type
_entity_poly.pdbx_seq_one_letter_code
_entity_poly.pdbx_strand_id
1 'polypeptide(L)'
;KPVLASWIGGEEVAEGKRILNEGNIPTFDFPDTAVRIFTYMWRFHRRLQSLYETPTLPAWTAEDESRHETAAQLIDDIRQAGRTLLTEYESKQVLAAYGIPTVPTLVAETAETAVARAEEIGYPVVLKLNSQTITHKSDVGGVRLDLATADEVYHAFAMMQQTVTAKHSPADFLGVTVQPMFNLKEGFELIVGSSPDARFGPVLLFGSGGSLVEVYKDRALGLPPLTTTLARRMMERTLIYGALHGVRGRAAVDVAALETLLVRFSQLVVEQRWIKEIEINPLFALGDSLAALDARVVLYDRAVTEVELPKLAIRPYPSQYERPFTNKRGQTFLIRPIRPEDEPKMVEFHAHLSEESVYLRYFRVFPLAQRVDHDRLAPVVFVDYDRTIALVVEWENPETGEVELVGAGRLARGAVLEEAEFALLVRDDFHGHGLGTEMLARLLEFGRKEGIKRVIAYMLHTNTGMINVSKRLGFTFKTEDDVLKAELELDMV
;
A
#
# COMPACT_ATOMS: atom_id res chain seq x y z
N LYS A 1 -7.05 19.45 26.43
CA LYS A 1 -8.12 19.67 25.42
C LYS A 1 -7.97 21.10 24.89
N PRO A 2 -7.98 21.34 23.57
CA PRO A 2 -7.83 22.69 23.04
C PRO A 2 -9.05 23.54 23.44
N VAL A 3 -8.80 24.79 23.83
CA VAL A 3 -9.82 25.80 24.11
C VAL A 3 -9.66 26.90 23.07
N LEU A 4 -10.74 27.23 22.36
CA LEU A 4 -10.79 28.30 21.37
C LEU A 4 -11.87 29.28 21.83
N ALA A 5 -11.54 30.57 21.92
CA ALA A 5 -12.47 31.59 22.38
C ALA A 5 -12.92 32.47 21.21
N SER A 6 -14.21 32.79 21.15
CA SER A 6 -14.70 33.86 20.28
C SER A 6 -15.35 34.93 21.16
N TRP A 7 -14.81 36.15 21.07
CA TRP A 7 -15.27 37.28 21.86
C TRP A 7 -15.69 38.41 20.94
N ILE A 8 -17.01 38.59 20.81
CA ILE A 8 -17.65 39.54 19.91
C ILE A 8 -17.93 40.82 20.69
N GLY A 9 -17.41 41.95 20.23
CA GLY A 9 -17.57 43.24 20.92
C GLY A 9 -16.58 44.34 20.53
N GLY A 10 -15.74 44.15 19.50
CA GLY A 10 -14.81 45.17 19.03
C GLY A 10 -13.76 45.55 20.08
N GLU A 11 -13.56 46.86 20.30
CA GLU A 11 -12.58 47.39 21.26
C GLU A 11 -12.94 47.09 22.72
N GLU A 12 -14.23 46.94 23.05
CA GLU A 12 -14.68 46.72 24.44
C GLU A 12 -14.23 45.38 25.03
N VAL A 13 -13.92 44.41 24.16
CA VAL A 13 -13.44 43.07 24.55
C VAL A 13 -11.93 42.89 24.36
N ALA A 14 -11.20 43.94 23.98
CA ALA A 14 -9.77 43.86 23.65
C ALA A 14 -8.92 43.41 24.83
N GLU A 15 -9.18 43.95 26.03
CA GLU A 15 -8.45 43.56 27.25
C GLU A 15 -8.68 42.08 27.59
N GLY A 16 -9.92 41.62 27.41
CA GLY A 16 -10.25 40.22 27.56
C GLY A 16 -9.51 39.31 26.57
N LYS A 17 -9.44 39.70 25.29
CA LYS A 17 -8.67 38.96 24.27
C LYS A 17 -7.18 38.89 24.63
N ARG A 18 -6.62 39.98 25.17
CA ARG A 18 -5.22 40.03 25.62
C ARG A 18 -4.96 39.00 26.73
N ILE A 19 -5.79 38.98 27.77
CA ILE A 19 -5.68 38.03 28.89
C ILE A 19 -5.72 36.58 28.39
N LEU A 20 -6.64 36.26 27.47
CA LEU A 20 -6.76 34.91 26.91
C LEU A 20 -5.52 34.52 26.08
N ASN A 21 -5.05 35.41 25.21
CA ASN A 21 -3.87 35.14 24.38
C ASN A 21 -2.59 34.98 25.22
N GLU A 22 -2.42 35.76 26.30
CA GLU A 22 -1.32 35.59 27.28
C GLU A 22 -1.38 34.23 27.98
N GLY A 23 -2.58 33.67 28.15
CA GLY A 23 -2.82 32.31 28.63
C GLY A 23 -2.69 31.21 27.56
N ASN A 24 -2.17 31.51 26.36
CA ASN A 24 -2.12 30.61 25.20
C ASN A 24 -3.50 30.10 24.73
N ILE A 25 -4.57 30.87 24.96
CA ILE A 25 -5.92 30.59 24.43
C ILE A 25 -6.15 31.49 23.22
N PRO A 26 -6.11 30.96 21.98
CA PRO A 26 -6.33 31.76 20.80
C PRO A 26 -7.76 32.31 20.74
N THR A 27 -7.87 33.58 20.35
CA THR A 27 -9.12 34.33 20.26
C THR A 27 -9.47 34.68 18.81
N PHE A 28 -10.77 34.57 18.46
CA PHE A 28 -11.27 34.86 17.13
C PHE A 28 -12.44 35.86 17.18
N ASP A 29 -12.45 36.78 16.21
CA ASP A 29 -13.46 37.83 16.14
C ASP A 29 -14.87 37.29 15.85
N PHE A 30 -14.96 36.17 15.14
CA PHE A 30 -16.22 35.55 14.78
C PHE A 30 -16.27 34.05 15.16
N PRO A 31 -17.42 33.57 15.64
CA PRO A 31 -17.58 32.20 16.11
C PRO A 31 -17.47 31.17 14.98
N ASP A 32 -17.88 31.51 13.76
CA ASP A 32 -17.74 30.64 12.58
C ASP A 32 -16.25 30.34 12.28
N THR A 33 -15.38 31.32 12.51
CA THR A 33 -13.93 31.17 12.33
C THR A 33 -13.34 30.25 13.40
N ALA A 34 -13.76 30.41 14.66
CA ALA A 34 -13.37 29.51 15.74
C ALA A 34 -13.82 28.06 15.47
N VAL A 35 -15.08 27.86 15.02
CA VAL A 35 -15.63 26.53 14.67
C VAL A 35 -14.90 25.92 13.46
N ARG A 36 -14.58 26.73 12.44
CA ARG A 36 -13.82 26.29 11.27
C ARG A 36 -12.41 25.83 11.65
N ILE A 37 -11.73 26.58 12.52
CA ILE A 37 -10.41 26.22 13.04
C ILE A 37 -10.47 24.96 13.90
N PHE A 38 -11.46 24.85 14.80
CA PHE A 38 -11.70 23.63 15.56
C PHE A 38 -11.88 22.43 14.63
N THR A 39 -12.67 22.59 13.57
CA THR A 39 -12.91 21.54 12.58
C THR A 39 -11.63 21.14 11.86
N TYR A 40 -10.76 22.10 11.50
CA TYR A 40 -9.46 21.80 10.92
C TYR A 40 -8.52 21.12 11.90
N MET A 41 -8.44 21.56 13.16
CA MET A 41 -7.66 20.92 14.22
C MET A 41 -8.13 19.49 14.48
N TRP A 42 -9.44 19.27 14.56
CA TRP A 42 -10.03 17.94 14.74
C TRP A 42 -9.77 17.05 13.52
N ARG A 43 -9.95 17.55 12.29
CA ARG A 43 -9.64 16.81 11.06
C ARG A 43 -8.15 16.49 10.97
N PHE A 44 -7.28 17.43 11.33
CA PHE A 44 -5.84 17.25 11.34
C PHE A 44 -5.42 16.22 12.38
N HIS A 45 -5.93 16.32 13.61
CA HIS A 45 -5.68 15.34 14.66
C HIS A 45 -6.20 13.95 14.29
N ARG A 46 -7.42 13.83 13.71
CA ARG A 46 -7.92 12.56 13.18
C ARG A 46 -7.03 12.00 12.07
N ARG A 47 -6.52 12.85 11.17
CA ARG A 47 -5.60 12.43 10.12
C ARG A 47 -4.27 11.95 10.70
N LEU A 48 -3.74 12.66 11.69
CA LEU A 48 -2.55 12.24 12.42
C LEU A 48 -2.79 10.88 13.09
N GLN A 49 -3.86 10.73 13.88
CA GLN A 49 -4.23 9.44 14.47
C GLN A 49 -4.36 8.33 13.43
N SER A 50 -4.88 8.60 12.23
CA SER A 50 -4.96 7.60 11.15
C SER A 50 -3.62 7.30 10.46
N LEU A 51 -2.65 8.21 10.50
CA LEU A 51 -1.25 7.93 10.11
C LEU A 51 -0.56 7.08 11.19
N TYR A 52 -1.12 7.04 12.39
CA TYR A 52 -0.53 6.42 13.57
C TYR A 52 -1.20 5.08 13.98
N GLU A 53 -2.24 4.63 13.28
CA GLU A 53 -2.68 3.23 13.42
C GLU A 53 -1.61 2.34 12.76
N THR A 54 -0.92 1.51 13.55
CA THR A 54 0.11 0.59 13.03
C THR A 54 -0.51 -0.26 11.92
N PRO A 55 -0.16 0.00 10.65
CA PRO A 55 -0.65 -0.79 9.54
C PRO A 55 -0.13 -2.21 9.66
N THR A 56 -0.86 -3.15 9.07
CA THR A 56 -0.36 -4.50 8.84
C THR A 56 -0.33 -4.75 7.34
N LEU A 57 0.85 -5.05 6.81
CA LEU A 57 0.98 -5.64 5.48
C LEU A 57 0.93 -7.17 5.59
N PRO A 58 0.26 -7.88 4.67
CA PRO A 58 0.31 -9.34 4.64
C PRO A 58 1.75 -9.80 4.43
N ALA A 59 2.20 -10.74 5.27
CA ALA A 59 3.48 -11.41 5.06
C ALA A 59 3.35 -12.35 3.87
N TRP A 60 4.16 -12.12 2.84
CA TRP A 60 4.25 -12.99 1.68
C TRP A 60 5.28 -14.09 1.93
N THR A 61 4.94 -15.31 1.52
CA THR A 61 5.87 -16.44 1.50
C THR A 61 6.66 -16.44 0.19
N ALA A 62 7.77 -17.19 0.13
CA ALA A 62 8.49 -17.38 -1.13
C ALA A 62 7.60 -18.00 -2.24
N GLU A 63 6.58 -18.77 -1.85
CA GLU A 63 5.60 -19.30 -2.81
C GLU A 63 4.66 -18.20 -3.36
N ASP A 64 4.31 -17.20 -2.54
CA ASP A 64 3.55 -16.04 -3.00
C ASP A 64 4.36 -15.22 -4.01
N GLU A 65 5.64 -14.96 -3.71
CA GLU A 65 6.54 -14.23 -4.62
C GLU A 65 6.64 -14.93 -5.99
N SER A 66 6.79 -16.26 -6.00
CA SER A 66 6.80 -17.04 -7.24
C SER A 66 5.49 -16.96 -8.02
N ARG A 67 4.34 -16.89 -7.33
CA ARG A 67 3.03 -16.65 -7.98
C ARG A 67 2.96 -15.26 -8.60
N HIS A 68 3.48 -14.23 -7.93
CA HIS A 68 3.52 -12.87 -8.45
C HIS A 68 4.38 -12.77 -9.71
N GLU A 69 5.53 -13.44 -9.73
CA GLU A 69 6.40 -13.56 -10.91
C GLU A 69 5.69 -14.26 -12.07
N THR A 70 4.93 -15.33 -11.79
CA THR A 70 4.12 -16.03 -12.79
C THR A 70 3.06 -15.11 -13.41
N ALA A 71 2.40 -14.29 -12.59
CA ALA A 71 1.45 -13.29 -13.08
C ALA A 71 2.13 -12.20 -13.93
N ALA A 72 3.33 -11.76 -13.53
CA ALA A 72 4.12 -10.80 -14.30
C ALA A 72 4.50 -11.37 -15.68
N GLN A 73 4.92 -12.65 -15.74
CA GLN A 73 5.24 -13.32 -17.00
C GLN A 73 4.01 -13.44 -17.90
N LEU A 74 2.84 -13.82 -17.36
CA LEU A 74 1.59 -13.87 -18.10
C LEU A 74 1.23 -12.50 -18.72
N ILE A 75 1.37 -11.42 -17.95
CA ILE A 75 1.11 -10.06 -18.43
C ILE A 75 2.09 -9.68 -19.55
N ASP A 76 3.37 -10.04 -19.41
CA ASP A 76 4.39 -9.75 -20.41
C ASP A 76 4.13 -10.52 -21.71
N ASP A 77 3.80 -11.81 -21.64
CA ASP A 77 3.49 -12.66 -22.81
C ASP A 77 2.30 -12.09 -23.60
N ILE A 78 1.25 -11.64 -22.90
CA ILE A 78 0.07 -11.01 -23.51
C ILE A 78 0.44 -9.69 -24.20
N ARG A 79 1.29 -8.87 -23.55
CA ARG A 79 1.78 -7.60 -24.13
C ARG A 79 2.66 -7.87 -25.36
N GLN A 80 3.53 -8.88 -25.31
CA GLN A 80 4.38 -9.29 -26.43
C GLN A 80 3.56 -9.81 -27.63
N ALA A 81 2.43 -10.48 -27.36
CA ALA A 81 1.45 -10.88 -28.36
C ALA A 81 0.65 -9.69 -28.97
N GLY A 82 0.90 -8.46 -28.52
CA GLY A 82 0.23 -7.25 -29.02
C GLY A 82 -1.19 -7.08 -28.51
N ARG A 83 -1.59 -7.82 -27.47
CA ARG A 83 -2.89 -7.72 -26.84
C ARG A 83 -2.84 -6.72 -25.69
N THR A 84 -3.89 -5.90 -25.57
CA THR A 84 -4.09 -4.98 -24.45
C THR A 84 -5.19 -5.42 -23.49
N LEU A 85 -5.91 -6.50 -23.81
CA LEU A 85 -7.00 -7.01 -23.01
C LEU A 85 -6.74 -8.47 -22.60
N LEU A 86 -6.81 -8.72 -21.30
CA LEU A 86 -6.85 -10.09 -20.77
C LEU A 86 -8.26 -10.65 -20.91
N THR A 87 -8.36 -11.93 -21.22
CA THR A 87 -9.60 -12.71 -21.07
C THR A 87 -10.02 -12.73 -19.60
N GLU A 88 -11.27 -13.10 -19.33
CA GLU A 88 -11.75 -13.25 -17.94
C GLU A 88 -10.95 -14.31 -17.18
N TYR A 89 -10.57 -15.40 -17.86
CA TYR A 89 -9.78 -16.48 -17.27
C TYR A 89 -8.37 -15.99 -16.88
N GLU A 90 -7.65 -15.36 -17.81
CA GLU A 90 -6.32 -14.76 -17.52
C GLU A 90 -6.41 -13.69 -16.43
N SER A 91 -7.46 -12.84 -16.45
CA SER A 91 -7.69 -11.82 -15.43
C SER A 91 -7.84 -12.43 -14.03
N LYS A 92 -8.58 -13.54 -13.91
CA LYS A 92 -8.74 -14.27 -12.64
C LYS A 92 -7.47 -14.99 -12.21
N GLN A 93 -6.63 -15.46 -13.12
CA GLN A 93 -5.31 -16.01 -12.79
C GLN A 93 -4.41 -14.94 -12.16
N VAL A 94 -4.39 -13.72 -12.71
CA VAL A 94 -3.64 -12.59 -12.12
C VAL A 94 -4.17 -12.27 -10.72
N LEU A 95 -5.49 -12.21 -10.52
CA LEU A 95 -6.06 -11.98 -9.18
C LEU A 95 -5.69 -13.09 -8.18
N ALA A 96 -5.82 -14.35 -8.60
CA ALA A 96 -5.52 -15.50 -7.75
C ALA A 96 -4.04 -15.56 -7.34
N ALA A 97 -3.12 -15.11 -8.20
CA ALA A 97 -1.69 -15.03 -7.88
C ALA A 97 -1.40 -14.14 -6.67
N TYR A 98 -2.21 -13.10 -6.46
CA TYR A 98 -2.13 -12.18 -5.31
C TYR A 98 -3.04 -12.61 -4.14
N GLY A 99 -3.53 -13.85 -4.14
CA GLY A 99 -4.40 -14.37 -3.08
C GLY A 99 -5.77 -13.68 -3.00
N ILE A 100 -6.25 -13.12 -4.12
CA ILE A 100 -7.62 -12.60 -4.23
C ILE A 100 -8.51 -13.77 -4.67
N PRO A 101 -9.49 -14.21 -3.85
CA PRO A 101 -10.30 -15.36 -4.20
C PRO A 101 -11.12 -15.10 -5.46
N THR A 102 -11.12 -16.06 -6.38
CA THR A 102 -11.90 -16.00 -7.63
C THR A 102 -12.85 -17.20 -7.70
N VAL A 103 -13.97 -17.02 -8.40
CA VAL A 103 -14.88 -18.14 -8.67
C VAL A 103 -14.20 -19.20 -9.56
N PRO A 104 -14.38 -20.52 -9.28
CA PRO A 104 -13.91 -21.56 -10.19
C PRO A 104 -14.35 -21.28 -11.63
N THR A 105 -13.39 -21.23 -12.54
CA THR A 105 -13.61 -20.80 -13.92
C THR A 105 -12.91 -21.78 -14.84
N LEU A 106 -13.69 -22.57 -15.58
CA LEU A 106 -13.17 -23.59 -16.50
C LEU A 106 -13.45 -23.15 -17.95
N VAL A 107 -12.41 -23.13 -18.78
CA VAL A 107 -12.54 -22.78 -20.21
C VAL A 107 -13.05 -23.99 -20.99
N ALA A 108 -13.99 -23.74 -21.90
CA ALA A 108 -14.54 -24.73 -22.82
C ALA A 108 -14.65 -24.15 -24.23
N GLU A 109 -13.94 -24.77 -25.17
CA GLU A 109 -13.90 -24.33 -26.58
C GLU A 109 -15.06 -24.91 -27.41
N THR A 110 -15.73 -25.95 -26.90
CA THR A 110 -16.86 -26.62 -27.58
C THR A 110 -18.05 -26.80 -26.65
N ALA A 111 -19.23 -27.06 -27.22
CA ALA A 111 -20.43 -27.32 -26.42
C ALA A 111 -20.28 -28.58 -25.56
N GLU A 112 -19.66 -29.63 -26.09
CA GLU A 112 -19.42 -30.89 -25.39
C GLU A 112 -18.47 -30.69 -24.20
N THR A 113 -17.40 -29.92 -24.40
CA THR A 113 -16.49 -29.58 -23.30
C THR A 113 -17.18 -28.70 -22.26
N ALA A 114 -18.06 -27.77 -22.67
CA ALA A 114 -18.82 -26.93 -21.75
C ALA A 114 -19.76 -27.76 -20.86
N VAL A 115 -20.45 -28.76 -21.44
CA VAL A 115 -21.29 -29.70 -20.68
C VAL A 115 -20.45 -30.51 -19.70
N ALA A 116 -19.31 -31.07 -20.13
CA ALA A 116 -18.44 -31.83 -19.25
C ALA A 116 -17.92 -30.99 -18.07
N ARG A 117 -17.56 -29.72 -18.30
CA ARG A 117 -17.16 -28.78 -17.23
C ARG A 117 -18.32 -28.43 -16.31
N ALA A 118 -19.55 -28.32 -16.83
CA ALA A 118 -20.73 -28.06 -16.02
C ALA A 118 -21.06 -29.26 -15.10
N GLU A 119 -20.88 -30.48 -15.58
CA GLU A 119 -21.03 -31.71 -14.79
C GLU A 119 -19.95 -31.82 -13.70
N GLU A 120 -18.72 -31.39 -13.98
CA GLU A 120 -17.62 -31.32 -13.02
C GLU A 120 -17.92 -30.33 -11.88
N ILE A 121 -18.47 -29.16 -12.20
CA ILE A 121 -18.78 -28.10 -11.23
C ILE A 121 -20.06 -28.41 -10.44
N GLY A 122 -21.07 -28.99 -11.10
CA GLY A 122 -22.42 -29.15 -10.59
C GLY A 122 -23.34 -27.97 -10.93
N TYR A 123 -24.61 -28.28 -11.16
CA TYR A 123 -25.64 -27.32 -11.58
C TYR A 123 -26.30 -26.60 -10.37
N PRO A 124 -26.83 -25.37 -10.55
CA PRO A 124 -26.83 -24.59 -11.79
C PRO A 124 -25.49 -23.89 -12.07
N VAL A 125 -25.18 -23.71 -13.35
CA VAL A 125 -23.95 -23.06 -13.84
C VAL A 125 -24.25 -21.80 -14.65
N VAL A 126 -23.18 -21.05 -14.91
CA VAL A 126 -23.14 -19.85 -15.74
C VAL A 126 -22.18 -20.09 -16.89
N LEU A 127 -22.60 -19.74 -18.11
CA LEU A 127 -21.70 -19.60 -19.25
C LEU A 127 -21.41 -18.12 -19.52
N LYS A 128 -20.12 -17.78 -19.68
CA LYS A 128 -19.69 -16.45 -20.12
C LYS A 128 -18.77 -16.55 -21.33
N LEU A 129 -18.92 -15.65 -22.28
CA LEU A 129 -18.11 -15.59 -23.49
C LEU A 129 -16.61 -15.47 -23.14
N ASN A 130 -15.80 -16.34 -23.74
CA ASN A 130 -14.34 -16.20 -23.72
C ASN A 130 -13.89 -15.46 -24.99
N SER A 131 -13.34 -14.25 -24.84
CA SER A 131 -12.95 -13.39 -25.95
C SER A 131 -11.76 -12.51 -25.57
N GLN A 132 -10.90 -12.22 -26.55
CA GLN A 132 -9.75 -11.31 -26.40
C GLN A 132 -10.08 -9.86 -26.80
N THR A 133 -11.26 -9.62 -27.38
CA THR A 133 -11.63 -8.34 -28.00
C THR A 133 -12.90 -7.75 -27.39
N ILE A 134 -13.82 -8.58 -26.90
CA ILE A 134 -15.11 -8.16 -26.36
C ILE A 134 -15.02 -7.98 -24.84
N THR A 135 -15.17 -6.74 -24.36
CA THR A 135 -15.15 -6.40 -22.93
C THR A 135 -16.52 -6.52 -22.27
N HIS A 136 -17.57 -5.95 -22.87
CA HIS A 136 -18.93 -5.95 -22.31
C HIS A 136 -19.72 -7.17 -22.79
N LYS A 137 -19.43 -8.31 -22.16
CA LYS A 137 -20.02 -9.62 -22.50
C LYS A 137 -21.55 -9.60 -22.46
N SER A 138 -22.16 -8.95 -21.47
CA SER A 138 -23.62 -8.90 -21.33
C SER A 138 -24.31 -8.21 -22.51
N ASP A 139 -23.72 -7.15 -23.06
CA ASP A 139 -24.32 -6.34 -24.14
C ASP A 139 -24.42 -7.09 -25.47
N VAL A 140 -23.51 -8.05 -25.67
CA VAL A 140 -23.51 -8.92 -26.86
C VAL A 140 -24.29 -10.21 -26.64
N GLY A 141 -24.97 -10.35 -25.49
CA GLY A 141 -25.61 -11.60 -25.10
C GLY A 141 -24.61 -12.72 -24.80
N GLY A 142 -23.39 -12.37 -24.39
CA GLY A 142 -22.29 -13.26 -24.05
C GLY A 142 -22.33 -13.80 -22.62
N VAL A 143 -23.46 -13.69 -21.92
CA VAL A 143 -23.66 -14.27 -20.58
C VAL A 143 -24.98 -15.05 -20.56
N ARG A 144 -24.95 -16.27 -20.03
CA ARG A 144 -26.12 -17.13 -19.79
C ARG A 144 -26.06 -17.63 -18.35
N LEU A 145 -27.06 -17.26 -17.58
CA LEU A 145 -27.16 -17.55 -16.15
C LEU A 145 -28.16 -18.70 -15.91
N ASP A 146 -28.08 -19.30 -14.73
CA ASP A 146 -29.09 -20.23 -14.19
C ASP A 146 -29.34 -21.45 -15.10
N LEU A 147 -28.27 -22.02 -15.67
CA LEU A 147 -28.35 -23.22 -16.50
C LEU A 147 -28.35 -24.44 -15.58
N ALA A 148 -29.46 -25.16 -15.51
CA ALA A 148 -29.70 -26.24 -14.57
C ALA A 148 -29.43 -27.64 -15.14
N THR A 149 -29.25 -27.75 -16.47
CA THR A 149 -29.09 -29.05 -17.15
C THR A 149 -28.05 -29.03 -18.27
N ALA A 150 -27.57 -30.21 -18.66
CA ALA A 150 -26.65 -30.40 -19.78
C ALA A 150 -27.21 -29.87 -21.10
N ASP A 151 -28.50 -30.13 -21.37
CA ASP A 151 -29.18 -29.65 -22.59
C ASP A 151 -29.24 -28.12 -22.63
N GLU A 152 -29.54 -27.48 -21.49
CA GLU A 152 -29.53 -26.02 -21.38
C GLU A 152 -28.14 -25.43 -21.64
N VAL A 153 -27.08 -26.06 -21.11
CA VAL A 153 -25.68 -25.65 -21.37
C VAL A 153 -25.32 -25.80 -22.84
N TYR A 154 -25.66 -26.92 -23.47
CA TYR A 154 -25.39 -27.17 -24.88
C TYR A 154 -26.07 -26.13 -25.78
N HIS A 155 -27.37 -25.89 -25.55
CA HIS A 155 -28.13 -24.90 -26.32
C HIS A 155 -27.65 -23.47 -26.07
N ALA A 156 -27.33 -23.13 -24.81
CA ALA A 156 -26.78 -21.82 -24.46
C ALA A 156 -25.46 -21.55 -25.19
N PHE A 157 -24.55 -22.54 -25.24
CA PHE A 157 -23.30 -22.44 -25.98
C PHE A 157 -23.54 -22.17 -27.47
N ALA A 158 -24.34 -23.01 -28.12
CA ALA A 158 -24.61 -22.91 -29.56
C ALA A 158 -25.25 -21.55 -29.92
N MET A 159 -26.20 -21.09 -29.11
CA MET A 159 -26.83 -19.78 -29.29
C MET A 159 -25.86 -18.62 -29.10
N MET A 160 -24.95 -18.71 -28.12
CA MET A 160 -23.92 -17.69 -27.90
C MET A 160 -22.94 -17.65 -29.08
N GLN A 161 -22.46 -18.80 -29.54
CA GLN A 161 -21.56 -18.90 -30.69
C GLN A 161 -22.19 -18.27 -31.94
N GLN A 162 -23.44 -18.62 -32.23
CA GLN A 162 -24.18 -18.08 -33.37
C GLN A 162 -24.35 -16.55 -33.26
N THR A 163 -24.74 -16.07 -32.08
CA THR A 163 -25.02 -14.63 -31.86
C THR A 163 -23.75 -13.79 -32.00
N VAL A 164 -22.66 -14.21 -31.36
CA VAL A 164 -21.38 -13.48 -31.39
C VAL A 164 -20.80 -13.50 -32.80
N THR A 165 -20.78 -14.66 -33.45
CA THR A 165 -20.24 -14.80 -34.82
C THR A 165 -21.04 -14.00 -35.84
N ALA A 166 -22.36 -13.84 -35.64
CA ALA A 166 -23.20 -13.06 -36.55
C ALA A 166 -23.05 -11.53 -36.37
N LYS A 167 -22.82 -11.07 -35.13
CA LYS A 167 -22.70 -9.63 -34.81
C LYS A 167 -21.26 -9.11 -34.88
N HIS A 168 -20.27 -9.99 -34.72
CA HIS A 168 -18.85 -9.69 -34.67
C HIS A 168 -18.06 -10.61 -35.63
N SER A 169 -16.83 -10.99 -35.30
CA SER A 169 -16.02 -11.93 -36.08
C SER A 169 -16.08 -13.34 -35.48
N PRO A 170 -15.97 -14.42 -36.28
CA PRO A 170 -15.73 -15.77 -35.76
C PRO A 170 -14.51 -15.85 -34.83
N ALA A 171 -13.49 -15.01 -35.06
CA ALA A 171 -12.28 -14.96 -34.23
C ALA A 171 -12.53 -14.39 -32.81
N ASP A 172 -13.66 -13.71 -32.60
CA ASP A 172 -14.01 -13.12 -31.30
C ASP A 172 -14.64 -14.13 -30.34
N PHE A 173 -14.98 -15.34 -30.82
CA PHE A 173 -15.54 -16.43 -30.03
C PHE A 173 -14.49 -17.53 -29.81
N LEU A 174 -13.80 -17.49 -28.66
CA LEU A 174 -12.82 -18.51 -28.25
C LEU A 174 -13.45 -19.59 -27.37
N GLY A 175 -14.78 -19.74 -27.44
CA GLY A 175 -15.56 -20.59 -26.55
C GLY A 175 -16.19 -19.81 -25.39
N VAL A 176 -16.38 -20.51 -24.27
CA VAL A 176 -16.99 -19.99 -23.05
C VAL A 176 -16.15 -20.34 -21.83
N THR A 177 -16.39 -19.62 -20.74
CA THR A 177 -16.04 -20.07 -19.40
C THR A 177 -17.29 -20.61 -18.70
N VAL A 178 -17.13 -21.73 -18.00
CA VAL A 178 -18.15 -22.36 -17.17
C VAL A 178 -17.83 -22.07 -15.71
N GLN A 179 -18.81 -21.56 -14.97
CA GLN A 179 -18.66 -21.12 -13.58
C GLN A 179 -19.90 -21.55 -12.76
N PRO A 180 -19.75 -21.85 -11.46
CA PRO A 180 -20.90 -22.09 -10.59
C PRO A 180 -21.79 -20.84 -10.46
N MET A 181 -23.09 -21.03 -10.34
CA MET A 181 -24.05 -19.95 -10.12
C MET A 181 -24.10 -19.54 -8.64
N PHE A 182 -23.88 -18.25 -8.36
CA PHE A 182 -24.00 -17.69 -7.00
C PHE A 182 -25.37 -17.04 -6.79
N ASN A 183 -25.97 -17.25 -5.61
CA ASN A 183 -27.18 -16.53 -5.22
C ASN A 183 -26.83 -15.12 -4.72
N LEU A 184 -26.83 -14.15 -5.64
CA LEU A 184 -26.50 -12.75 -5.35
C LEU A 184 -27.44 -12.08 -4.32
N LYS A 185 -28.63 -12.66 -4.05
CA LYS A 185 -29.59 -12.08 -3.09
C LYS A 185 -29.13 -12.19 -1.64
N GLU A 186 -28.34 -13.20 -1.33
CA GLU A 186 -27.90 -13.52 0.04
C GLU A 186 -26.70 -12.67 0.48
N GLY A 187 -25.85 -12.28 -0.46
CA GLY A 187 -24.66 -11.48 -0.20
C GLY A 187 -24.75 -10.03 -0.68
N PHE A 188 -23.59 -9.39 -0.68
CA PHE A 188 -23.38 -8.05 -1.21
C PHE A 188 -22.53 -8.10 -2.48
N GLU A 189 -22.91 -7.28 -3.45
CA GLU A 189 -22.09 -7.02 -4.62
C GLU A 189 -21.25 -5.76 -4.35
N LEU A 190 -19.94 -5.88 -4.49
CA LEU A 190 -18.97 -4.81 -4.31
C LEU A 190 -18.22 -4.58 -5.62
N ILE A 191 -17.65 -3.39 -5.76
CA ILE A 191 -16.71 -3.08 -6.83
C ILE A 191 -15.36 -2.72 -6.24
N VAL A 192 -14.30 -3.30 -6.80
CA VAL A 192 -12.91 -2.95 -6.49
C VAL A 192 -12.21 -2.70 -7.82
N GLY A 193 -11.51 -1.58 -7.96
CA GLY A 193 -10.86 -1.26 -9.23
C GLY A 193 -9.66 -0.36 -9.09
N SER A 194 -8.92 -0.20 -10.17
CA SER A 194 -7.83 0.75 -10.32
C SER A 194 -7.82 1.30 -11.74
N SER A 195 -7.60 2.62 -11.84
CA SER A 195 -7.48 3.32 -13.12
C SER A 195 -6.47 4.47 -12.97
N PRO A 196 -5.80 4.91 -14.04
CA PRO A 196 -4.81 5.96 -13.95
C PRO A 196 -5.49 7.34 -13.85
N ASP A 197 -5.02 8.15 -12.93
CA ASP A 197 -5.29 9.57 -12.84
C ASP A 197 -4.08 10.37 -13.35
N ALA A 198 -4.35 11.49 -14.02
CA ALA A 198 -3.31 12.31 -14.66
C ALA A 198 -2.31 12.93 -13.68
N ARG A 199 -2.66 13.08 -12.39
CA ARG A 199 -1.81 13.70 -11.37
C ARG A 199 -1.28 12.68 -10.38
N PHE A 200 -2.10 11.71 -10.01
CA PHE A 200 -1.78 10.77 -8.93
C PHE A 200 -1.29 9.40 -9.41
N GLY A 201 -1.29 9.15 -10.73
CA GLY A 201 -1.00 7.83 -11.26
C GLY A 201 -2.13 6.86 -10.93
N PRO A 202 -1.86 5.57 -10.63
CA PRO A 202 -2.90 4.62 -10.28
C PRO A 202 -3.72 5.05 -9.06
N VAL A 203 -5.04 5.08 -9.20
CA VAL A 203 -6.00 5.38 -8.12
C VAL A 203 -6.93 4.19 -7.95
N LEU A 204 -7.06 3.72 -6.71
CA LEU A 204 -7.94 2.63 -6.34
C LEU A 204 -9.38 3.11 -6.12
N LEU A 205 -10.33 2.24 -6.40
CA LEU A 205 -11.77 2.43 -6.25
C LEU A 205 -12.34 1.30 -5.39
N PHE A 206 -13.21 1.65 -4.44
CA PHE A 206 -14.04 0.72 -3.66
C PHE A 206 -15.46 1.28 -3.58
N GLY A 207 -16.47 0.43 -3.67
CA GLY A 207 -17.85 0.85 -3.54
C GLY A 207 -18.87 -0.28 -3.61
N SER A 208 -20.14 0.10 -3.64
CA SER A 208 -21.23 -0.81 -3.97
C SER A 208 -21.10 -1.26 -5.43
N GLY A 209 -21.19 -2.56 -5.70
CA GLY A 209 -21.19 -3.15 -7.04
C GLY A 209 -22.59 -3.26 -7.66
N GLY A 210 -22.66 -3.94 -8.81
CA GLY A 210 -23.91 -4.22 -9.52
C GLY A 210 -24.32 -3.14 -10.54
N SER A 211 -25.49 -3.30 -11.16
CA SER A 211 -25.93 -2.45 -12.28
C SER A 211 -26.25 -0.99 -11.92
N LEU A 212 -26.36 -0.67 -10.63
CA LEU A 212 -26.74 0.67 -10.15
C LEU A 212 -25.56 1.50 -9.61
N VAL A 213 -24.31 1.04 -9.79
CA VAL A 213 -23.08 1.75 -9.36
C VAL A 213 -23.07 3.20 -9.86
N GLU A 214 -23.45 3.44 -11.11
CA GLU A 214 -23.44 4.78 -11.73
C GLU A 214 -24.47 5.73 -11.11
N VAL A 215 -25.55 5.19 -10.56
CA VAL A 215 -26.69 5.95 -10.03
C VAL A 215 -26.47 6.35 -8.57
N TYR A 216 -26.04 5.41 -7.71
CA TYR A 216 -25.87 5.69 -6.28
C TYR A 216 -24.61 6.48 -5.96
N LYS A 217 -23.60 6.46 -6.85
CA LYS A 217 -22.29 7.11 -6.65
C LYS A 217 -21.63 6.76 -5.31
N ASP A 218 -21.95 5.59 -4.76
CA ASP A 218 -21.41 5.10 -3.49
C ASP A 218 -20.02 4.51 -3.70
N ARG A 219 -19.03 5.41 -3.74
CA ARG A 219 -17.64 5.05 -4.02
C ARG A 219 -16.67 5.86 -3.17
N ALA A 220 -15.57 5.22 -2.83
CA ALA A 220 -14.40 5.84 -2.23
C ALA A 220 -13.16 5.61 -3.09
N LEU A 221 -12.28 6.60 -3.10
CA LEU A 221 -10.98 6.53 -3.77
C LEU A 221 -9.86 6.40 -2.75
N GLY A 222 -8.82 5.67 -3.14
CA GLY A 222 -7.61 5.44 -2.35
C GLY A 222 -6.37 5.50 -3.24
N LEU A 223 -5.22 5.82 -2.64
CA LEU A 223 -3.94 5.79 -3.33
C LEU A 223 -3.18 4.53 -2.90
N PRO A 224 -2.65 3.74 -3.84
CA PRO A 224 -1.77 2.62 -3.52
C PRO A 224 -0.37 3.12 -3.08
N PRO A 225 0.35 2.39 -2.21
CA PRO A 225 -0.08 1.17 -1.52
C PRO A 225 -1.08 1.44 -0.39
N LEU A 226 -2.05 0.54 -0.21
CA LEU A 226 -2.93 0.51 0.94
C LEU A 226 -2.35 -0.35 2.06
N THR A 227 -2.63 0.07 3.28
CA THR A 227 -2.53 -0.73 4.49
C THR A 227 -3.93 -1.15 4.95
N THR A 228 -4.05 -2.07 5.90
CA THR A 228 -5.35 -2.47 6.48
C THR A 228 -6.12 -1.27 7.04
N THR A 229 -5.43 -0.37 7.74
CA THR A 229 -5.96 0.94 8.16
C THR A 229 -6.50 1.75 6.99
N LEU A 230 -5.69 1.97 5.95
CA LEU A 230 -6.10 2.79 4.80
C LEU A 230 -7.28 2.15 4.04
N ALA A 231 -7.28 0.82 3.91
CA ALA A 231 -8.37 0.06 3.33
C ALA A 231 -9.67 0.23 4.15
N ARG A 232 -9.61 0.05 5.47
CA ARG A 232 -10.76 0.27 6.37
C ARG A 232 -11.32 1.68 6.20
N ARG A 233 -10.47 2.70 6.26
CA ARG A 233 -10.86 4.11 6.10
C ARG A 233 -11.43 4.43 4.72
N MET A 234 -10.94 3.75 3.69
CA MET A 234 -11.50 3.86 2.34
C MET A 234 -12.92 3.30 2.32
N MET A 235 -13.15 2.14 2.93
CA MET A 235 -14.49 1.55 3.04
C MET A 235 -15.44 2.37 3.91
N GLU A 236 -15.01 2.89 5.07
CA GLU A 236 -15.83 3.73 5.97
C GLU A 236 -16.48 4.95 5.29
N ARG A 237 -15.96 5.37 4.14
CA ARG A 237 -16.47 6.52 3.36
C ARG A 237 -17.65 6.14 2.45
N THR A 238 -17.98 4.85 2.33
CA THR A 238 -19.10 4.36 1.52
C THR A 238 -20.32 4.06 2.38
N LEU A 239 -21.51 4.14 1.77
CA LEU A 239 -22.78 3.76 2.38
C LEU A 239 -22.84 2.24 2.57
N ILE A 240 -22.31 1.46 1.62
CA ILE A 240 -22.32 0.00 1.68
C ILE A 240 -21.57 -0.54 2.90
N TYR A 241 -20.56 0.18 3.42
CA TYR A 241 -19.82 -0.23 4.62
C TYR A 241 -20.72 -0.44 5.84
N GLY A 242 -21.73 0.41 6.04
CA GLY A 242 -22.71 0.22 7.10
C GLY A 242 -23.51 -1.08 6.95
N ALA A 243 -23.78 -1.50 5.70
CA ALA A 243 -24.50 -2.73 5.42
C ALA A 243 -23.63 -3.99 5.59
N LEU A 244 -22.31 -3.88 5.41
CA LEU A 244 -21.36 -4.98 5.62
C LEU A 244 -21.33 -5.48 7.07
N HIS A 245 -21.73 -4.64 8.04
CA HIS A 245 -21.90 -5.07 9.44
C HIS A 245 -23.20 -5.86 9.72
N GLY A 246 -23.98 -6.15 8.68
CA GLY A 246 -25.23 -6.89 8.77
C GLY A 246 -26.45 -5.98 8.72
N VAL A 247 -27.46 -6.43 7.99
CA VAL A 247 -28.78 -5.78 7.88
C VAL A 247 -29.87 -6.83 7.98
N ARG A 248 -31.13 -6.40 8.12
CA ARG A 248 -32.24 -7.35 8.19
C ARG A 248 -32.25 -8.28 6.97
N GLY A 249 -32.04 -9.58 7.20
CA GLY A 249 -32.03 -10.61 6.16
C GLY A 249 -30.68 -10.91 5.51
N ARG A 250 -29.58 -10.25 5.93
CA ARG A 250 -28.21 -10.54 5.46
C ARG A 250 -27.21 -10.55 6.61
N ALA A 251 -26.36 -11.56 6.67
CA ALA A 251 -25.31 -11.67 7.67
C ALA A 251 -24.23 -10.59 7.47
N ALA A 252 -23.50 -10.29 8.54
CA ALA A 252 -22.31 -9.46 8.45
C ALA A 252 -21.24 -10.15 7.57
N VAL A 253 -20.46 -9.36 6.84
CA VAL A 253 -19.30 -9.80 6.08
C VAL A 253 -18.07 -9.75 7.00
N ASP A 254 -17.11 -10.65 6.80
CA ASP A 254 -15.78 -10.52 7.40
C ASP A 254 -15.04 -9.30 6.83
N VAL A 255 -15.19 -8.17 7.53
CA VAL A 255 -14.58 -6.90 7.16
C VAL A 255 -13.05 -6.98 7.21
N ALA A 256 -12.47 -7.79 8.10
CA ALA A 256 -11.02 -7.92 8.21
C ALA A 256 -10.43 -8.69 7.01
N ALA A 257 -11.13 -9.73 6.55
CA ALA A 257 -10.79 -10.41 5.30
C ALA A 257 -10.90 -9.46 4.09
N LEU A 258 -11.91 -8.59 4.06
CA LEU A 258 -12.08 -7.60 3.00
C LEU A 258 -10.98 -6.52 3.01
N GLU A 259 -10.55 -6.06 4.19
CA GLU A 259 -9.39 -5.17 4.36
C GLU A 259 -8.13 -5.81 3.79
N THR A 260 -7.89 -7.07 4.13
CA THR A 260 -6.75 -7.83 3.62
C THR A 260 -6.81 -7.98 2.09
N LEU A 261 -7.99 -8.25 1.53
CA LEU A 261 -8.20 -8.32 0.08
C LEU A 261 -7.88 -6.98 -0.60
N LEU A 262 -8.30 -5.84 -0.04
CA LEU A 262 -7.99 -4.53 -0.59
C LEU A 262 -6.49 -4.20 -0.52
N VAL A 263 -5.78 -4.63 0.53
CA VAL A 263 -4.31 -4.51 0.61
C VAL A 263 -3.65 -5.36 -0.47
N ARG A 264 -4.09 -6.61 -0.67
CA ARG A 264 -3.58 -7.49 -1.74
C ARG A 264 -3.83 -6.92 -3.14
N PHE A 265 -5.04 -6.41 -3.38
CA PHE A 265 -5.38 -5.72 -4.63
C PHE A 265 -4.52 -4.47 -4.84
N SER A 266 -4.27 -3.70 -3.78
CA SER A 266 -3.36 -2.57 -3.86
C SER A 266 -1.93 -2.99 -4.20
N GLN A 267 -1.45 -4.11 -3.65
CA GLN A 267 -0.11 -4.63 -3.95
C GLN A 267 0.01 -5.07 -5.41
N LEU A 268 -1.02 -5.75 -5.94
CA LEU A 268 -1.12 -6.11 -7.36
C LEU A 268 -0.94 -4.88 -8.25
N VAL A 269 -1.65 -3.79 -7.96
CA VAL A 269 -1.55 -2.54 -8.73
C VAL A 269 -0.16 -1.90 -8.63
N VAL A 270 0.51 -2.01 -7.48
CA VAL A 270 1.86 -1.49 -7.27
C VAL A 270 2.90 -2.28 -8.06
N GLU A 271 2.83 -3.61 -8.02
CA GLU A 271 3.81 -4.50 -8.66
C GLU A 271 3.59 -4.60 -10.18
N GLN A 272 2.33 -4.72 -10.62
CA GLN A 272 1.97 -4.94 -12.02
C GLN A 272 1.74 -3.63 -12.77
N ARG A 273 2.80 -2.81 -12.88
CA ARG A 273 2.75 -1.45 -13.48
C ARG A 273 2.27 -1.40 -14.93
N TRP A 274 2.33 -2.51 -15.65
CA TRP A 274 1.84 -2.64 -17.03
C TRP A 274 0.32 -2.71 -17.13
N ILE A 275 -0.37 -2.94 -16.02
CA ILE A 275 -1.82 -2.85 -15.94
C ILE A 275 -2.21 -1.37 -15.97
N LYS A 276 -2.95 -0.99 -17.01
CA LYS A 276 -3.56 0.33 -17.14
C LYS A 276 -4.81 0.43 -16.27
N GLU A 277 -5.74 -0.49 -16.43
CA GLU A 277 -6.99 -0.55 -15.69
C GLU A 277 -7.24 -1.98 -15.20
N ILE A 278 -7.70 -2.12 -13.98
CA ILE A 278 -8.14 -3.42 -13.43
C ILE A 278 -9.41 -3.22 -12.64
N GLU A 279 -10.40 -4.07 -12.83
CA GLU A 279 -11.69 -4.00 -12.16
C GLU A 279 -12.19 -5.39 -11.79
N ILE A 280 -12.68 -5.53 -10.55
CA ILE A 280 -13.44 -6.64 -10.04
C ILE A 280 -14.87 -6.15 -9.84
N ASN A 281 -15.78 -6.60 -10.71
CA ASN A 281 -17.17 -6.16 -10.69
C ASN A 281 -18.12 -7.23 -11.24
N PRO A 282 -18.81 -8.01 -10.40
CA PRO A 282 -18.86 -7.86 -8.94
C PRO A 282 -17.78 -8.66 -8.20
N LEU A 283 -17.29 -8.08 -7.09
CA LEU A 283 -16.73 -8.81 -5.96
C LEU A 283 -17.88 -9.21 -5.04
N PHE A 284 -18.14 -10.50 -4.89
CA PHE A 284 -19.20 -11.01 -4.03
C PHE A 284 -18.70 -11.19 -2.60
N ALA A 285 -19.53 -10.78 -1.63
CA ALA A 285 -19.24 -10.90 -0.22
C ALA A 285 -20.44 -11.46 0.58
N LEU A 286 -20.22 -12.56 1.30
CA LEU A 286 -21.24 -13.23 2.12
C LEU A 286 -20.61 -13.93 3.32
N GLY A 287 -20.86 -13.46 4.53
CA GLY A 287 -20.22 -14.01 5.72
C GLY A 287 -18.70 -13.94 5.59
N ASP A 288 -18.05 -15.10 5.71
CA ASP A 288 -16.60 -15.24 5.58
C ASP A 288 -16.15 -15.51 4.12
N SER A 289 -17.10 -15.57 3.17
CA SER A 289 -16.82 -15.85 1.77
C SER A 289 -16.71 -14.56 0.95
N LEU A 290 -15.53 -14.35 0.36
CA LEU A 290 -15.26 -13.32 -0.63
C LEU A 290 -14.90 -14.01 -1.96
N ALA A 291 -15.44 -13.54 -3.09
CA ALA A 291 -15.09 -14.09 -4.40
C ALA A 291 -15.27 -13.08 -5.54
N ALA A 292 -14.23 -12.89 -6.35
CA ALA A 292 -14.33 -12.16 -7.60
C ALA A 292 -15.13 -12.98 -8.62
N LEU A 293 -16.35 -12.53 -8.93
CA LEU A 293 -17.22 -13.20 -9.89
C LEU A 293 -16.88 -12.82 -11.33
N ASP A 294 -16.49 -11.57 -11.55
CA ASP A 294 -15.96 -11.09 -12.82
C ASP A 294 -14.72 -10.22 -12.58
N ALA A 295 -13.84 -10.22 -13.58
CA ALA A 295 -12.59 -9.48 -13.55
C ALA A 295 -12.25 -9.00 -14.95
N ARG A 296 -11.78 -7.76 -15.03
CA ARG A 296 -11.33 -7.12 -16.26
C ARG A 296 -9.96 -6.49 -16.03
N VAL A 297 -8.99 -6.84 -16.86
CA VAL A 297 -7.65 -6.25 -16.84
C VAL A 297 -7.32 -5.72 -18.24
N VAL A 298 -6.96 -4.45 -18.30
CA VAL A 298 -6.51 -3.73 -19.49
C VAL A 298 -5.06 -3.32 -19.27
N LEU A 299 -4.20 -3.63 -20.23
CA LEU A 299 -2.78 -3.29 -20.22
C LEU A 299 -2.51 -1.97 -20.97
N TYR A 300 -1.38 -1.34 -20.68
CA TYR A 300 -0.82 -0.34 -21.57
C TYR A 300 -0.46 -0.95 -22.93
N ASP A 301 -0.52 -0.13 -23.97
CA ASP A 301 -0.10 -0.52 -25.31
C ASP A 301 1.38 -0.93 -25.33
N ARG A 302 1.74 -1.87 -26.19
CA ARG A 302 3.13 -2.35 -26.34
C ARG A 302 4.12 -1.22 -26.68
N ALA A 303 3.66 -0.15 -27.31
CA ALA A 303 4.49 1.02 -27.63
C ALA A 303 4.93 1.81 -26.39
N VAL A 304 4.21 1.68 -25.25
CA VAL A 304 4.54 2.39 -24.01
C VAL A 304 5.80 1.79 -23.39
N THR A 305 6.76 2.63 -23.06
CA THR A 305 7.99 2.23 -22.35
C THR A 305 7.83 2.36 -20.83
N GLU A 306 8.68 1.69 -20.07
CA GLU A 306 8.60 1.69 -18.60
C GLU A 306 8.74 3.10 -17.98
N VAL A 307 9.50 3.99 -18.65
CA VAL A 307 9.72 5.37 -18.22
C VAL A 307 8.45 6.23 -18.38
N GLU A 308 7.59 5.86 -19.34
CA GLU A 308 6.32 6.55 -19.61
C GLU A 308 5.18 6.07 -18.71
N LEU A 309 5.34 4.94 -18.02
CA LEU A 309 4.33 4.44 -17.09
C LEU A 309 4.09 5.44 -15.95
N PRO A 310 2.83 5.71 -15.58
CA PRO A 310 2.53 6.60 -14.47
C PRO A 310 3.26 6.17 -13.19
N LYS A 311 3.77 7.16 -12.46
CA LYS A 311 4.38 6.95 -11.15
C LYS A 311 3.30 6.90 -10.09
N LEU A 312 3.52 6.08 -9.07
CA LEU A 312 2.68 6.06 -7.88
C LEU A 312 2.83 7.38 -7.13
N ALA A 313 1.72 7.94 -6.65
CA ALA A 313 1.74 9.13 -5.79
C ALA A 313 2.41 8.88 -4.43
N ILE A 314 2.36 7.64 -3.94
CA ILE A 314 3.00 7.20 -2.70
C ILE A 314 4.05 6.16 -3.09
N ARG A 315 5.29 6.38 -2.65
CA ARG A 315 6.37 5.43 -2.93
C ARG A 315 6.16 4.15 -2.12
N PRO A 316 6.16 2.96 -2.75
CA PRO A 316 6.01 1.71 -2.03
C PRO A 316 7.24 1.38 -1.19
N TYR A 317 7.08 0.41 -0.29
CA TYR A 317 8.16 -0.10 0.52
C TYR A 317 9.32 -0.59 -0.37
N PRO A 318 10.56 -0.07 -0.19
CA PRO A 318 11.63 -0.35 -1.14
C PRO A 318 12.39 -1.62 -0.74
N SER A 319 11.76 -2.77 -1.00
CA SER A 319 12.25 -4.11 -0.63
C SER A 319 13.63 -4.46 -1.21
N GLN A 320 14.04 -3.84 -2.31
CA GLN A 320 15.38 -4.03 -2.90
C GLN A 320 16.53 -3.63 -1.97
N TYR A 321 16.26 -2.90 -0.87
CA TYR A 321 17.26 -2.52 0.12
C TYR A 321 17.35 -3.50 1.30
N GLU A 322 16.53 -4.54 1.35
CA GLU A 322 16.62 -5.62 2.34
C GLU A 322 17.74 -6.57 1.98
N ARG A 323 18.84 -6.50 2.73
CA ARG A 323 19.98 -7.39 2.48
C ARG A 323 20.63 -7.82 3.79
N PRO A 324 21.10 -9.08 3.88
CA PRO A 324 21.86 -9.52 5.04
C PRO A 324 23.20 -8.75 5.13
N PHE A 325 23.74 -8.70 6.33
CA PHE A 325 25.10 -8.22 6.62
C PHE A 325 25.74 -9.20 7.60
N THR A 326 26.86 -9.80 7.19
CA THR A 326 27.67 -10.63 8.09
C THR A 326 28.91 -9.84 8.48
N ASN A 327 29.07 -9.61 9.78
CA ASN A 327 30.20 -8.86 10.29
C ASN A 327 31.49 -9.70 10.28
N LYS A 328 32.63 -9.06 10.61
CA LYS A 328 33.94 -9.74 10.68
C LYS A 328 34.03 -10.85 11.74
N ARG A 329 33.05 -10.93 12.65
CA ARG A 329 32.95 -11.94 13.70
C ARG A 329 32.04 -13.12 13.28
N GLY A 330 31.51 -13.11 12.06
CA GLY A 330 30.61 -14.14 11.56
C GLY A 330 29.16 -14.01 12.03
N GLN A 331 28.80 -12.93 12.75
CA GLN A 331 27.41 -12.69 13.13
C GLN A 331 26.64 -12.08 11.96
N THR A 332 25.43 -12.58 11.74
CA THR A 332 24.55 -12.13 10.66
C THR A 332 23.46 -11.22 11.21
N PHE A 333 23.17 -10.16 10.44
CA PHE A 333 22.15 -9.17 10.69
C PHE A 333 21.33 -9.00 9.41
N LEU A 334 20.07 -8.59 9.54
CA LEU A 334 19.29 -8.11 8.40
C LEU A 334 19.23 -6.58 8.49
N ILE A 335 19.63 -5.88 7.43
CA ILE A 335 19.44 -4.43 7.34
C ILE A 335 18.40 -4.18 6.26
N ARG A 336 17.31 -3.52 6.64
CA ARG A 336 16.16 -3.24 5.78
C ARG A 336 15.58 -1.85 6.06
N PRO A 337 14.80 -1.28 5.13
CA PRO A 337 14.02 -0.08 5.42
C PRO A 337 13.08 -0.28 6.61
N ILE A 338 12.85 0.81 7.36
CA ILE A 338 11.90 0.82 8.47
C ILE A 338 10.48 0.69 7.94
N ARG A 339 9.61 0.03 8.68
CA ARG A 339 8.19 -0.10 8.41
C ARG A 339 7.39 0.41 9.60
N PRO A 340 6.14 0.86 9.42
CA PRO A 340 5.32 1.29 10.56
C PRO A 340 5.14 0.21 11.64
N GLU A 341 5.11 -1.07 11.26
CA GLU A 341 5.05 -2.24 12.15
C GLU A 341 6.25 -2.32 13.13
N ASP A 342 7.34 -1.59 12.86
CA ASP A 342 8.52 -1.58 13.69
C ASP A 342 8.37 -0.72 14.96
N GLU A 343 7.26 0.00 15.13
CA GLU A 343 7.06 0.87 16.30
C GLU A 343 7.28 0.15 17.64
N PRO A 344 6.68 -1.03 17.91
CA PRO A 344 6.89 -1.73 19.18
C PRO A 344 8.36 -2.13 19.37
N LYS A 345 9.03 -2.59 18.30
CA LYS A 345 10.46 -2.94 18.36
C LYS A 345 11.35 -1.69 18.54
N MET A 346 10.92 -0.54 18.05
CA MET A 346 11.60 0.74 18.25
C MET A 346 11.47 1.25 19.69
N VAL A 347 10.35 0.97 20.36
CA VAL A 347 10.17 1.20 21.80
C VAL A 347 11.20 0.37 22.58
N GLU A 348 11.28 -0.93 22.30
CA GLU A 348 12.26 -1.83 22.95
C GLU A 348 13.70 -1.43 22.65
N PHE A 349 14.02 -1.06 21.41
CA PHE A 349 15.32 -0.53 21.04
C PHE A 349 15.70 0.69 21.88
N HIS A 350 14.77 1.65 22.07
CA HIS A 350 15.02 2.84 22.86
C HIS A 350 15.19 2.58 24.37
N ALA A 351 14.61 1.49 24.89
CA ALA A 351 14.74 1.07 26.28
C ALA A 351 16.16 0.54 26.60
N HIS A 352 16.84 -0.02 25.61
CA HIS A 352 18.18 -0.62 25.76
C HIS A 352 19.34 0.34 25.48
N LEU A 353 19.06 1.61 25.15
CA LEU A 353 20.10 2.61 24.91
C LEU A 353 20.59 3.24 26.21
N SER A 354 21.91 3.45 26.29
CA SER A 354 22.50 4.28 27.34
C SER A 354 22.12 5.75 27.19
N GLU A 355 22.07 6.47 28.32
CA GLU A 355 21.85 7.93 28.31
C GLU A 355 22.96 8.69 27.57
N GLU A 356 24.19 8.13 27.53
CA GLU A 356 25.29 8.68 26.74
C GLU A 356 25.00 8.59 25.24
N SER A 357 24.65 7.40 24.73
CA SER A 357 24.29 7.21 23.32
C SER A 357 23.12 8.09 22.89
N VAL A 358 22.12 8.27 23.76
CA VAL A 358 20.99 9.18 23.55
C VAL A 358 21.47 10.64 23.50
N TYR A 359 22.28 11.07 24.46
CA TYR A 359 22.80 12.44 24.49
C TYR A 359 23.62 12.76 23.23
N LEU A 360 24.51 11.86 22.83
CA LEU A 360 25.34 12.00 21.62
C LEU A 360 24.51 12.10 20.33
N ARG A 361 23.32 11.48 20.30
CA ARG A 361 22.42 11.47 19.15
C ARG A 361 21.49 12.68 19.08
N TYR A 362 20.98 13.12 20.22
CA TYR A 362 19.90 14.12 20.30
C TYR A 362 20.37 15.48 20.84
N PHE A 363 21.63 15.60 21.26
CA PHE A 363 22.22 16.83 21.80
C PHE A 363 21.52 17.36 23.05
N ARG A 364 20.75 16.50 23.73
CA ARG A 364 20.01 16.83 24.94
C ARG A 364 19.72 15.59 25.76
N VAL A 365 19.47 15.79 27.04
CA VAL A 365 18.81 14.77 27.87
C VAL A 365 17.41 14.54 27.31
N PHE A 366 17.11 13.30 26.96
CA PHE A 366 15.86 12.93 26.32
C PHE A 366 15.28 11.70 27.02
N PRO A 367 14.43 11.86 28.05
CA PRO A 367 13.97 10.75 28.89
C PRO A 367 13.21 9.68 28.11
N LEU A 368 13.35 8.40 28.52
CA LEU A 368 12.74 7.25 27.84
C LEU A 368 11.25 7.45 27.54
N ALA A 369 10.46 7.92 28.51
CA ALA A 369 9.02 8.16 28.33
C ALA A 369 8.68 9.11 27.17
N GLN A 370 9.54 10.10 26.89
CA GLN A 370 9.38 10.98 25.73
C GLN A 370 9.95 10.37 24.44
N ARG A 371 10.96 9.48 24.56
CA ARG A 371 11.54 8.78 23.41
C ARG A 371 10.56 7.75 22.84
N VAL A 372 9.82 7.05 23.70
CA VAL A 372 8.91 5.97 23.31
C VAL A 372 7.47 6.43 23.16
N ASP A 373 7.22 7.74 23.29
CA ASP A 373 5.91 8.32 23.06
C ASP A 373 5.46 8.05 21.61
N HIS A 374 4.25 7.54 21.47
CA HIS A 374 3.66 7.14 20.20
C HIS A 374 3.61 8.29 19.19
N ASP A 375 3.19 9.49 19.62
CA ASP A 375 3.08 10.67 18.73
C ASP A 375 4.47 11.11 18.22
N ARG A 376 5.54 10.75 18.94
CA ARG A 376 6.93 11.00 18.54
C ARG A 376 7.51 9.87 17.67
N LEU A 377 7.20 8.60 17.92
CA LEU A 377 7.74 7.47 17.17
C LEU A 377 7.02 7.19 15.86
N ALA A 378 5.69 7.34 15.82
CA ALA A 378 4.91 7.07 14.62
C ALA A 378 5.42 7.80 13.35
N PRO A 379 5.72 9.12 13.35
CA PRO A 379 6.31 9.79 12.18
C PRO A 379 7.78 9.43 11.91
N VAL A 380 8.45 8.71 12.82
CA VAL A 380 9.82 8.20 12.63
C VAL A 380 9.80 6.85 11.92
N VAL A 381 8.82 6.00 12.19
CA VAL A 381 8.66 4.68 11.56
C VAL A 381 7.83 4.74 10.28
N PHE A 382 6.88 5.68 10.18
CA PHE A 382 6.08 5.89 8.97
C PHE A 382 6.67 7.02 8.13
N VAL A 383 7.69 6.67 7.34
CA VAL A 383 8.40 7.61 6.49
C VAL A 383 7.87 7.61 5.07
N ASP A 384 7.86 8.79 4.45
CA ASP A 384 7.74 8.93 3.00
C ASP A 384 9.09 8.59 2.37
N TYR A 385 9.19 7.40 1.77
CA TYR A 385 10.44 6.91 1.16
C TYR A 385 10.94 7.78 0.00
N ASP A 386 10.13 8.70 -0.55
CA ASP A 386 10.59 9.65 -1.56
C ASP A 386 11.45 10.77 -0.95
N ARG A 387 11.14 11.13 0.30
CA ARG A 387 11.80 12.24 1.03
C ARG A 387 12.80 11.76 2.07
N THR A 388 12.56 10.61 2.69
CA THR A 388 13.38 10.08 3.78
C THR A 388 13.46 8.58 3.67
N ILE A 389 14.67 8.05 3.59
CA ILE A 389 14.89 6.63 3.87
C ILE A 389 15.33 6.47 5.32
N ALA A 390 14.74 5.51 6.02
CA ALA A 390 15.22 5.05 7.30
C ALA A 390 15.48 3.54 7.20
N LEU A 391 16.63 3.10 7.71
CA LEU A 391 17.08 1.71 7.77
C LEU A 391 17.12 1.28 9.23
N VAL A 392 16.70 0.05 9.48
CA VAL A 392 16.85 -0.63 10.76
C VAL A 392 17.72 -1.87 10.62
N VAL A 393 18.37 -2.26 11.70
CA VAL A 393 19.17 -3.48 11.80
C VAL A 393 18.43 -4.45 12.71
N GLU A 394 17.98 -5.56 12.13
CA GLU A 394 17.43 -6.70 12.84
C GLU A 394 18.54 -7.69 13.18
N TRP A 395 18.47 -8.17 14.42
CA TRP A 395 19.32 -9.23 14.94
C TRP A 395 18.42 -10.27 15.58
N GLU A 396 18.58 -11.53 15.17
CA GLU A 396 17.92 -12.65 15.82
C GLU A 396 18.76 -13.09 17.02
N ASN A 397 18.18 -12.99 18.20
CA ASN A 397 18.83 -13.39 19.44
C ASN A 397 18.99 -14.92 19.45
N PRO A 398 20.23 -15.46 19.47
CA PRO A 398 20.45 -16.90 19.37
C PRO A 398 19.98 -17.67 20.61
N GLU A 399 19.73 -17.00 21.74
CA GLU A 399 19.25 -17.64 22.97
C GLU A 399 17.72 -17.73 23.02
N THR A 400 17.02 -16.68 22.57
CA THR A 400 15.55 -16.59 22.64
C THR A 400 14.86 -16.88 21.30
N GLY A 401 15.56 -16.75 20.18
CA GLY A 401 15.00 -16.78 18.82
C GLY A 401 14.22 -15.50 18.47
N GLU A 402 14.21 -14.48 19.33
CA GLU A 402 13.46 -13.25 19.09
C GLU A 402 14.24 -12.30 18.18
N VAL A 403 13.50 -11.62 17.28
CA VAL A 403 14.06 -10.61 16.39
C VAL A 403 14.00 -9.24 17.04
N GLU A 404 15.17 -8.68 17.34
CA GLU A 404 15.35 -7.39 18.00
C GLU A 404 15.91 -6.34 17.03
N LEU A 405 15.55 -5.06 17.22
CA LEU A 405 16.23 -3.97 16.53
C LEU A 405 17.46 -3.54 17.35
N VAL A 406 18.62 -3.52 16.69
CA VAL A 406 19.92 -3.19 17.32
C VAL A 406 20.57 -1.95 16.72
N GLY A 407 19.98 -1.39 15.67
CA GLY A 407 20.42 -0.13 15.06
C GLY A 407 19.32 0.51 14.23
N ALA A 408 19.28 1.84 14.21
CA ALA A 408 18.33 2.63 13.44
C ALA A 408 19.03 3.85 12.85
N GLY A 409 18.76 4.12 11.58
CA GLY A 409 19.48 5.10 10.79
C GLY A 409 18.58 5.73 9.77
N ARG A 410 18.81 7.00 9.43
CA ARG A 410 18.02 7.68 8.41
C ARG A 410 18.85 8.62 7.57
N LEU A 411 18.37 8.87 6.36
CA LEU A 411 18.82 9.92 5.46
C LEU A 411 17.57 10.67 4.98
N ALA A 412 17.45 11.94 5.40
CA ALA A 412 16.29 12.77 5.14
C ALA A 412 16.70 13.93 4.21
N ARG A 413 15.98 14.13 3.11
CA ARG A 413 16.19 15.29 2.24
C ARG A 413 15.90 16.58 3.00
N GLY A 414 16.84 17.52 2.92
CA GLY A 414 16.71 18.85 3.51
C GLY A 414 15.75 19.75 2.72
N ALA A 415 15.59 21.00 3.19
CA ALA A 415 14.79 22.01 2.48
C ALA A 415 15.42 22.43 1.14
N VAL A 416 16.73 22.25 0.98
CA VAL A 416 17.46 22.45 -0.27
C VAL A 416 17.41 21.13 -1.06
N LEU A 417 16.85 21.18 -2.28
CA LEU A 417 16.44 20.02 -3.10
C LEU A 417 17.55 19.00 -3.45
N GLU A 418 18.80 19.23 -3.06
CA GLU A 418 19.96 18.40 -3.45
C GLU A 418 20.83 17.97 -2.25
N GLU A 419 20.41 18.32 -1.03
CA GLU A 419 21.10 17.98 0.21
C GLU A 419 20.25 17.03 1.07
N ALA A 420 20.90 16.08 1.74
CA ALA A 420 20.24 15.25 2.73
C ALA A 420 21.05 15.12 4.02
N GLU A 421 20.36 15.06 5.14
CA GLU A 421 20.95 14.90 6.46
C GLU A 421 20.83 13.44 6.90
N PHE A 422 21.96 12.85 7.33
CA PHE A 422 21.93 11.52 7.93
C PHE A 422 21.96 11.59 9.46
N ALA A 423 21.36 10.59 10.09
CA ALA A 423 21.55 10.37 11.51
C ALA A 423 21.40 8.89 11.87
N LEU A 424 22.22 8.42 12.82
CA LEU A 424 22.37 6.99 13.15
C LEU A 424 22.40 6.77 14.65
N LEU A 425 21.89 5.62 15.09
CA LEU A 425 21.92 5.16 16.46
C LEU A 425 22.10 3.64 16.47
N VAL A 426 23.01 3.13 17.29
CA VAL A 426 23.27 1.69 17.45
C VAL A 426 23.28 1.38 18.94
N ARG A 427 22.67 0.26 19.32
CA ARG A 427 22.62 -0.22 20.71
C ARG A 427 24.03 -0.44 21.26
N ASP A 428 24.26 -0.06 22.50
CA ASP A 428 25.60 0.03 23.11
C ASP A 428 26.35 -1.32 23.09
N ASP A 429 25.64 -2.43 23.31
CA ASP A 429 26.13 -3.80 23.24
C ASP A 429 26.54 -4.27 21.83
N PHE A 430 26.15 -3.55 20.78
CA PHE A 430 26.55 -3.81 19.38
C PHE A 430 27.57 -2.79 18.85
N HIS A 431 28.10 -1.90 19.70
CA HIS A 431 29.18 -1.00 19.29
C HIS A 431 30.44 -1.79 18.89
N GLY A 432 31.08 -1.35 17.80
CA GLY A 432 32.26 -2.05 17.25
C GLY A 432 31.95 -3.25 16.36
N HIS A 433 30.67 -3.62 16.15
CA HIS A 433 30.28 -4.71 15.23
C HIS A 433 30.26 -4.28 13.76
N GLY A 434 30.56 -3.01 13.47
CA GLY A 434 30.59 -2.45 12.11
C GLY A 434 29.24 -1.93 11.60
N LEU A 435 28.16 -2.11 12.37
CA LEU A 435 26.78 -1.75 11.99
C LEU A 435 26.65 -0.28 11.54
N GLY A 436 27.22 0.66 12.31
CA GLY A 436 27.15 2.09 11.95
C GLY A 436 27.80 2.41 10.59
N THR A 437 28.93 1.77 10.27
CA THR A 437 29.60 1.94 8.97
C THR A 437 28.75 1.36 7.83
N GLU A 438 28.24 0.14 8.03
CA GLU A 438 27.45 -0.56 7.02
C GLU A 438 26.14 0.19 6.74
N MET A 439 25.42 0.60 7.78
CA MET A 439 24.19 1.39 7.64
C MET A 439 24.43 2.70 6.90
N LEU A 440 25.48 3.46 7.27
CA LEU A 440 25.78 4.70 6.58
C LEU A 440 26.14 4.43 5.12
N ALA A 441 26.94 3.41 4.82
CA ALA A 441 27.27 3.04 3.44
C ALA A 441 26.01 2.75 2.60
N ARG A 442 25.04 2.01 3.15
CA ARG A 442 23.76 1.72 2.47
C ARG A 442 22.88 2.96 2.30
N LEU A 443 22.86 3.87 3.29
CA LEU A 443 22.17 5.16 3.15
C LEU A 443 22.81 6.01 2.02
N LEU A 444 24.13 6.02 1.91
CA LEU A 444 24.83 6.71 0.81
C LEU A 444 24.57 6.05 -0.55
N GLU A 445 24.48 4.71 -0.62
CA GLU A 445 24.07 3.99 -1.82
C GLU A 445 22.67 4.43 -2.29
N PHE A 446 21.71 4.49 -1.36
CA PHE A 446 20.38 5.03 -1.63
C PHE A 446 20.47 6.47 -2.14
N GLY A 447 21.22 7.33 -1.43
CA GLY A 447 21.34 8.74 -1.81
C GLY A 447 21.84 8.94 -3.24
N ARG A 448 22.82 8.13 -3.69
CA ARG A 448 23.31 8.16 -5.09
C ARG A 448 22.22 7.78 -6.10
N LYS A 449 21.49 6.69 -5.84
CA LYS A 449 20.40 6.22 -6.71
C LYS A 449 19.25 7.23 -6.81
N GLU A 450 19.06 8.03 -5.76
CA GLU A 450 18.05 9.06 -5.64
C GLU A 450 18.50 10.46 -6.10
N GLY A 451 19.72 10.58 -6.64
CA GLY A 451 20.27 11.83 -7.14
C GLY A 451 20.52 12.89 -6.05
N ILE A 452 20.78 12.46 -4.81
CA ILE A 452 21.24 13.35 -3.73
C ILE A 452 22.70 13.71 -4.04
N LYS A 453 23.02 15.01 -4.11
CA LYS A 453 24.37 15.48 -4.45
C LYS A 453 25.25 15.67 -3.23
N ARG A 454 24.66 16.02 -2.09
CA ARG A 454 25.41 16.29 -0.86
C ARG A 454 24.75 15.66 0.34
N VAL A 455 25.55 15.01 1.17
CA VAL A 455 25.10 14.43 2.44
C VAL A 455 25.82 15.13 3.58
N ILE A 456 25.05 15.54 4.57
CA ILE A 456 25.54 16.23 5.77
C ILE A 456 25.11 15.53 7.05
N ALA A 457 25.81 15.81 8.14
CA ALA A 457 25.32 15.54 9.49
C ALA A 457 26.01 16.45 10.51
N TYR A 458 25.32 16.70 11.61
CA TYR A 458 25.87 17.38 12.77
C TYR A 458 26.16 16.36 13.87
N MET A 459 27.29 16.50 14.56
CA MET A 459 27.69 15.64 15.68
C MET A 459 28.50 16.41 16.73
N LEU A 460 28.41 15.97 17.98
CA LEU A 460 29.26 16.50 19.05
C LEU A 460 30.73 16.15 18.81
N HIS A 461 31.63 17.05 19.19
CA HIS A 461 33.09 16.83 19.15
C HIS A 461 33.53 15.59 19.94
N THR A 462 32.75 15.20 20.95
CA THR A 462 32.98 14.01 21.79
C THR A 462 32.50 12.70 21.16
N ASN A 463 31.73 12.73 20.07
CA ASN A 463 31.19 11.53 19.41
C ASN A 463 32.26 10.85 18.53
N THR A 464 33.31 10.33 19.16
CA THR A 464 34.45 9.70 18.48
C THR A 464 34.02 8.52 17.60
N GLY A 465 32.99 7.77 18.01
CA GLY A 465 32.42 6.67 17.24
C GLY A 465 31.89 7.13 15.88
N MET A 466 31.02 8.13 15.86
CA MET A 466 30.43 8.65 14.62
C MET A 466 31.45 9.38 13.76
N ILE A 467 32.37 10.13 14.38
CA ILE A 467 33.49 10.78 13.66
C ILE A 467 34.32 9.73 12.91
N ASN A 468 34.63 8.59 13.54
CA ASN A 468 35.39 7.51 12.91
C ASN A 468 34.61 6.81 11.79
N VAL A 469 33.30 6.59 11.97
CA VAL A 469 32.42 6.04 10.93
C VAL A 469 32.38 6.97 9.70
N SER A 470 32.12 8.26 9.91
CA SER A 470 32.07 9.25 8.84
C SER A 470 33.42 9.43 8.13
N LYS A 471 34.54 9.46 8.87
CA LYS A 471 35.89 9.51 8.26
C LYS A 471 36.16 8.32 7.33
N ARG A 472 35.78 7.11 7.74
CA ARG A 472 35.97 5.89 6.92
C ARG A 472 35.21 5.92 5.60
N LEU A 473 34.10 6.65 5.55
CA LEU A 473 33.26 6.81 4.36
C LEU A 473 33.54 8.10 3.59
N GLY A 474 34.64 8.79 3.91
CA GLY A 474 35.14 9.92 3.12
C GLY A 474 34.56 11.29 3.48
N PHE A 475 33.81 11.41 4.58
CA PHE A 475 33.30 12.71 5.01
C PHE A 475 34.43 13.66 5.42
N THR A 476 34.28 14.93 5.05
CA THR A 476 35.09 16.05 5.54
C THR A 476 34.39 16.73 6.71
N PHE A 477 35.13 17.47 7.53
CA PHE A 477 34.59 18.06 8.77
C PHE A 477 34.90 19.55 8.86
N LYS A 478 33.92 20.32 9.35
CA LYS A 478 34.04 21.73 9.72
C LYS A 478 33.36 21.95 11.07
N THR A 479 33.87 22.89 11.87
CA THR A 479 33.22 23.29 13.12
C THR A 479 32.23 24.41 12.83
N GLU A 480 30.98 24.27 13.28
CA GLU A 480 29.91 25.28 13.21
C GLU A 480 29.20 25.34 14.58
N ASP A 481 29.08 26.53 15.19
CA ASP A 481 28.31 26.81 16.42
C ASP A 481 28.40 25.73 17.55
N ASP A 482 29.62 25.23 17.83
CA ASP A 482 29.97 24.20 18.82
C ASP A 482 29.75 22.72 18.45
N VAL A 483 29.31 22.43 17.23
CA VAL A 483 29.21 21.07 16.68
C VAL A 483 30.17 20.85 15.51
N LEU A 484 30.45 19.58 15.21
CA LEU A 484 31.13 19.17 13.99
C LEU A 484 30.09 18.89 12.92
N LYS A 485 30.19 19.61 11.80
CA LYS A 485 29.48 19.32 10.58
C LYS A 485 30.32 18.39 9.71
N ALA A 486 29.80 17.20 9.45
CA ALA A 486 30.34 16.27 8.46
C ALA A 486 29.68 16.55 7.10
N GLU A 487 30.47 16.64 6.03
CA GLU A 487 30.00 16.86 4.66
C GLU A 487 30.64 15.85 3.69
N LEU A 488 29.84 15.28 2.80
CA LEU A 488 30.27 14.41 1.70
C LEU A 488 29.52 14.78 0.41
N GLU A 489 30.26 14.98 -0.67
CA GLU A 489 29.68 15.06 -2.02
C GLU A 489 29.49 13.65 -2.57
N LEU A 490 28.33 13.40 -3.19
CA LEU A 490 27.99 12.14 -3.81
C LEU A 490 28.12 12.27 -5.32
N ASP A 491 29.02 11.47 -5.89
CA ASP A 491 29.09 11.28 -7.34
C ASP A 491 27.82 10.58 -7.82
N MET A 492 27.23 11.11 -8.89
CA MET A 492 26.09 10.49 -9.58
C MET A 492 26.57 9.20 -10.27
N VAL A 493 25.77 8.13 -10.18
CA VAL A 493 26.01 6.85 -10.87
C VAL A 493 25.55 6.91 -12.32
#